data_AF-A0A520HIT9-F1
#
_entry.id   AF-A0A520HIT9-F1
#
_cell.length_a   1.000
_cell.length_b   1.000
_cell.length_c   1.000
_cell.angle_alpha   90.00
_cell.angle_beta   90.00
_cell.angle_gamma   90.00
#
_symmetry.space_group_name_H-M   'P 1'
#
loop_
_entity.id
_entity.type
_entity.pdbx_description
1 polymer ?
#
loop_
_entity_poly.entity_id
_entity_poly.type
_entity_poly.pdbx_seq_one_letter_code
_entity_poly.pdbx_strand_id
1 'polypeptide(L)'
;MTDTARDGASDRRLVDPVEQHPAFDRTESKIAVAGHPIHAMLVAFPIALTVCTAGADVFYWWTGDNFWARAGLWASGAGFLLGLLAGLAGTVELLMVPGIRARSASWTHFVIAVMLLSILGANWGYRLTGYEQAVLPYGLLLSLFAVGFTGFTGWHGGKLVFDYQIGVSSTGN
;
A
#
# COMPACT_ATOMS: atom_id res chain seq x y z
N MET A 1 -51.53 11.58 -38.56
CA MET A 1 -50.48 10.78 -39.23
C MET A 1 -49.34 10.68 -38.23
N THR A 2 -48.99 9.45 -37.91
CA THR A 2 -48.31 8.95 -36.70
C THR A 2 -46.90 9.49 -36.47
N ASP A 3 -46.66 10.06 -35.28
CA ASP A 3 -45.33 10.18 -34.67
C ASP A 3 -45.26 9.21 -33.49
N THR A 4 -44.83 7.98 -33.78
CA THR A 4 -44.60 6.93 -32.77
C THR A 4 -43.41 6.09 -33.22
N ALA A 5 -42.20 6.60 -33.02
CA ALA A 5 -40.99 5.82 -33.22
C ALA A 5 -39.81 6.32 -32.37
N ARG A 6 -40.02 6.56 -31.07
CA ARG A 6 -38.92 6.69 -30.10
C ARG A 6 -39.35 6.20 -28.71
N ASP A 7 -39.69 4.93 -28.61
CA ASP A 7 -39.83 4.25 -27.32
C ASP A 7 -39.05 2.93 -27.37
N GLY A 8 -38.14 2.71 -26.42
CA GLY A 8 -37.60 1.37 -26.17
C GLY A 8 -36.09 1.21 -26.01
N ALA A 9 -35.29 2.26 -25.91
CA ALA A 9 -33.88 2.15 -25.53
C ALA A 9 -33.58 2.97 -24.27
N SER A 10 -34.34 2.71 -23.20
CA SER A 10 -33.93 3.17 -21.87
C SER A 10 -32.65 2.44 -21.47
N ASP A 11 -31.59 3.23 -21.36
CA ASP A 11 -30.34 3.04 -20.61
C ASP A 11 -30.39 1.81 -19.67
N ARG A 12 -30.07 0.62 -20.21
CA ARG A 12 -29.91 -0.60 -19.41
C ARG A 12 -28.54 -0.52 -18.75
N ARG A 13 -28.39 0.46 -17.84
CA ARG A 13 -27.18 0.68 -17.07
C ARG A 13 -26.88 -0.63 -16.34
N LEU A 14 -25.77 -1.27 -16.69
CA LEU A 14 -25.32 -2.47 -16.02
C LEU A 14 -24.99 -2.05 -14.58
N VAL A 15 -25.91 -2.32 -13.65
CA VAL A 15 -25.72 -2.00 -12.24
C VAL A 15 -24.96 -3.16 -11.61
N ASP A 16 -23.80 -2.88 -11.02
CA ASP A 16 -22.98 -3.89 -10.34
C ASP A 16 -23.72 -4.39 -9.07
N PRO A 17 -24.02 -5.69 -8.94
CA PRO A 17 -24.63 -6.26 -7.74
C PRO A 17 -23.82 -6.00 -6.45
N VAL A 18 -22.50 -5.80 -6.55
CA VAL A 18 -21.62 -5.52 -5.41
C VAL A 18 -21.87 -4.13 -4.84
N GLU A 19 -22.12 -3.13 -5.71
CA GLU A 19 -22.41 -1.75 -5.30
C GLU A 19 -23.78 -1.62 -4.61
N GLN A 20 -24.71 -2.53 -4.90
CA GLN A 20 -26.05 -2.53 -4.30
C GLN A 20 -26.08 -3.05 -2.85
N HIS A 21 -24.96 -3.57 -2.33
CA HIS A 21 -24.93 -4.14 -0.99
C HIS A 21 -25.09 -3.02 0.07
N PRO A 22 -26.03 -3.11 1.04
CA PRO A 22 -26.31 -2.03 2.00
C PRO A 22 -25.13 -1.62 2.90
N ALA A 23 -24.12 -2.48 2.98
CA ALA A 23 -22.88 -2.22 3.72
C ALA A 23 -21.73 -1.70 2.83
N PHE A 24 -21.96 -1.50 1.53
CA PHE A 24 -20.96 -1.01 0.59
C PHE A 24 -20.47 0.38 0.97
N ASP A 25 -21.36 1.28 1.39
CA ASP A 25 -21.02 2.66 1.78
C ASP A 25 -20.43 2.76 3.20
N ARG A 26 -20.36 1.66 3.95
CA ARG A 26 -19.75 1.63 5.29
C ARG A 26 -18.24 1.46 5.16
N THR A 27 -17.53 2.56 4.89
CA THR A 27 -16.08 2.59 4.66
C THR A 27 -15.27 3.24 5.79
N GLU A 28 -15.93 3.71 6.85
CA GLU A 28 -15.26 4.33 8.00
C GLU A 28 -14.31 3.34 8.70
N SER A 29 -13.11 3.81 9.03
CA SER A 29 -12.14 2.98 9.76
C SER A 29 -12.62 2.73 11.18
N LYS A 30 -12.59 1.45 11.59
CA LYS A 30 -12.83 1.03 12.98
C LYS A 30 -11.58 1.09 13.85
N ILE A 31 -10.42 1.36 13.26
CA ILE A 31 -9.12 1.42 13.91
C ILE A 31 -8.53 2.80 13.64
N ALA A 32 -9.11 3.80 14.28
CA ALA A 32 -8.73 5.20 14.10
C ALA A 32 -8.37 5.85 15.44
N VAL A 33 -7.39 6.75 15.41
CA VAL A 33 -7.06 7.64 16.54
C VAL A 33 -7.42 9.05 16.11
N ALA A 34 -8.30 9.72 16.87
CA ALA A 34 -8.81 11.05 16.54
C ALA A 34 -9.35 11.15 15.10
N GLY A 35 -10.07 10.12 14.63
CA GLY A 35 -10.64 10.06 13.27
C GLY A 35 -9.63 9.71 12.15
N HIS A 36 -8.36 9.52 12.48
CA HIS A 36 -7.33 9.16 11.50
C HIS A 36 -7.06 7.64 11.53
N PRO A 37 -7.25 6.93 10.41
CA PRO A 37 -6.95 5.50 10.31
C PRO A 37 -5.50 5.21 10.69
N ILE A 38 -5.28 4.31 11.65
CA ILE A 38 -3.92 3.99 12.15
C ILE A 38 -3.03 3.46 11.02
N HIS A 39 -3.58 2.64 10.13
CA HIS A 39 -2.87 2.15 8.95
C HIS A 39 -2.32 3.30 8.10
N ALA A 40 -3.14 4.32 7.82
CA ALA A 40 -2.74 5.48 7.02
C ALA A 40 -1.61 6.30 7.67
N MET A 41 -1.57 6.35 9.00
CA MET A 41 -0.45 6.98 9.73
C MET A 41 0.82 6.11 9.67
N LEU A 42 0.68 4.79 9.81
CA LEU A 42 1.81 3.87 9.86
C LEU A 42 2.52 3.68 8.52
N VAL A 43 1.81 3.74 7.39
CA VAL A 43 2.43 3.50 6.07
C VAL A 43 3.50 4.53 5.68
N ALA A 44 3.49 5.73 6.28
CA ALA A 44 4.52 6.74 6.01
C ALA A 44 5.95 6.23 6.33
N PHE A 45 6.10 5.41 7.38
CA PHE A 45 7.40 4.90 7.81
C PHE A 45 8.02 3.89 6.85
N PRO A 46 7.37 2.76 6.47
CA PRO A 46 7.94 1.82 5.52
C PRO A 46 8.19 2.48 4.15
N ILE A 47 7.37 3.45 3.73
CA ILE A 47 7.59 4.20 2.49
C ILE A 47 8.91 4.97 2.56
N ALA A 48 9.08 5.82 3.59
CA ALA A 48 10.29 6.62 3.74
C ALA A 48 11.54 5.74 3.88
N LEU A 49 11.46 4.68 4.69
CA LEU A 49 12.58 3.78 4.93
C LEU A 49 12.96 2.97 3.69
N THR A 50 12.01 2.60 2.84
CA THR A 50 12.29 1.95 1.55
C THR A 50 13.11 2.87 0.64
N VAL A 51 12.74 4.15 0.56
CA VAL A 51 13.49 5.15 -0.21
C VAL A 51 14.88 5.38 0.39
N CYS A 52 14.99 5.44 1.73
CA CYS A 52 16.28 5.53 2.41
C CYS A 52 17.18 4.32 2.15
N THR A 53 16.65 3.09 2.13
CA THR A 53 17.43 1.89 1.78
C THR A 53 17.96 1.96 0.36
N ALA A 54 17.11 2.33 -0.61
CA ALA A 54 17.56 2.47 -2.00
C ALA A 54 18.61 3.58 -2.16
N GLY A 55 18.42 4.72 -1.49
CA GLY A 55 19.41 5.80 -1.46
C GLY A 55 20.74 5.35 -0.86
N ALA A 56 20.71 4.63 0.25
CA ALA A 56 21.91 4.07 0.87
C ALA A 56 22.65 3.10 -0.07
N ASP A 57 21.93 2.24 -0.80
CA ASP A 57 22.57 1.34 -1.76
C ASP A 57 23.22 2.08 -2.93
N VAL A 58 22.58 3.14 -3.44
CA VAL A 58 23.14 3.98 -4.50
C VAL A 58 24.40 4.70 -4.01
N PHE A 59 24.37 5.25 -2.79
CA PHE A 59 25.55 5.90 -2.21
C PHE A 59 26.66 4.90 -1.91
N TYR A 60 26.35 3.68 -1.46
CA TYR A 60 27.34 2.63 -1.31
C TYR A 60 27.98 2.28 -2.65
N TRP A 61 27.17 2.12 -3.71
CA TRP A 61 27.69 1.84 -5.05
C TRP A 61 28.61 2.95 -5.56
N TRP A 62 28.29 4.22 -5.28
CA TRP A 62 29.09 5.36 -5.70
C TRP A 62 30.38 5.51 -4.88
N THR A 63 30.31 5.34 -3.56
CA THR A 63 31.39 5.74 -2.63
C THR A 63 32.23 4.58 -2.12
N GLY A 64 31.68 3.37 -2.11
CA GLY A 64 32.29 2.20 -1.46
C GLY A 64 32.33 2.27 0.08
N ASP A 65 31.73 3.29 0.70
CA ASP A 65 31.78 3.47 2.16
C ASP A 65 30.80 2.55 2.89
N ASN A 66 31.34 1.67 3.74
CA ASN A 66 30.58 0.74 4.58
C ASN A 66 29.58 1.42 5.54
N PHE A 67 29.68 2.72 5.78
CA PHE A 67 28.61 3.50 6.42
C PHE A 67 27.27 3.29 5.72
N TRP A 68 27.22 3.39 4.39
CA TRP A 68 25.98 3.28 3.63
C TRP A 68 25.42 1.86 3.62
N ALA A 69 26.27 0.84 3.55
CA ALA A 69 25.83 -0.55 3.67
C ALA A 69 25.15 -0.82 5.04
N ARG A 70 25.74 -0.28 6.13
CA ARG A 70 25.17 -0.38 7.48
C ARG A 70 23.88 0.41 7.62
N ALA A 71 23.81 1.60 7.04
CA ALA A 71 22.59 2.41 7.02
C ALA A 71 21.46 1.68 6.28
N GLY A 72 21.75 1.08 5.12
CA GLY A 72 20.80 0.27 4.36
C GLY A 72 20.30 -0.97 5.11
N LEU A 73 21.17 -1.65 5.88
CA LEU A 73 20.78 -2.76 6.75
C LEU A 73 19.72 -2.34 7.78
N TRP A 74 19.95 -1.25 8.52
CA TRP A 74 19.01 -0.81 9.54
C TRP A 74 17.76 -0.14 8.97
N ALA A 75 17.88 0.60 7.86
CA ALA A 75 16.74 1.18 7.17
C ALA A 75 15.80 0.09 6.62
N SER A 76 16.34 -0.96 5.98
CA SER A 76 15.54 -2.06 5.44
C SER A 76 14.84 -2.86 6.55
N GLY A 77 15.55 -3.13 7.65
CA GLY A 77 14.97 -3.80 8.82
C GLY A 77 13.87 -2.99 9.48
N ALA A 78 14.10 -1.71 9.75
CA ALA A 78 13.08 -0.82 10.31
C ALA A 78 11.88 -0.69 9.35
N GLY A 79 12.13 -0.58 8.04
CA GLY A 79 11.09 -0.53 7.01
C GLY A 79 10.23 -1.80 7.01
N PHE A 80 10.84 -2.97 7.10
CA PHE A 80 10.12 -4.25 7.19
C PHE A 80 9.30 -4.35 8.49
N LEU A 81 9.87 -4.04 9.64
CA LEU A 81 9.18 -4.15 10.93
C LEU A 81 8.01 -3.17 11.06
N LEU A 82 8.20 -1.91 10.66
CA LEU A 82 7.11 -0.92 10.65
C LEU A 82 6.08 -1.26 9.55
N GLY A 83 6.53 -1.85 8.44
CA GLY A 83 5.66 -2.41 7.41
C GLY A 83 4.77 -3.55 7.93
N LEU A 84 5.29 -4.42 8.80
CA LEU A 84 4.48 -5.46 9.47
C LEU A 84 3.39 -4.84 10.35
N LEU A 85 3.73 -3.81 11.12
CA LEU A 85 2.74 -3.10 11.95
C LEU A 85 1.65 -2.43 11.09
N ALA A 86 2.06 -1.74 10.02
CA ALA A 86 1.13 -1.12 9.07
C ALA A 86 0.24 -2.17 8.38
N GLY A 87 0.83 -3.29 7.95
CA GLY A 87 0.13 -4.39 7.30
C GLY A 87 -0.85 -5.09 8.25
N LEU A 88 -0.50 -5.26 9.52
CA LEU A 88 -1.42 -5.79 10.53
C LEU A 88 -2.62 -4.85 10.71
N ALA A 89 -2.38 -3.55 10.92
CA ALA A 89 -3.45 -2.57 11.04
C ALA A 89 -4.39 -2.59 9.83
N GLY A 90 -3.84 -2.55 8.61
CA GLY A 90 -4.61 -2.57 7.36
C GLY A 90 -5.36 -3.90 7.14
N THR A 91 -4.78 -5.03 7.54
CA THR A 91 -5.46 -6.34 7.48
C THR A 91 -6.68 -6.36 8.39
N VAL A 92 -6.53 -5.86 9.62
CA VAL A 92 -7.65 -5.81 10.57
C VAL A 92 -8.74 -4.88 10.04
N GLU A 93 -8.41 -3.73 9.46
CA GLU A 93 -9.39 -2.85 8.82
C GLU A 93 -10.13 -3.52 7.64
N LEU A 94 -9.40 -4.16 6.73
CA LEU A 94 -9.97 -4.90 5.59
C LEU A 94 -10.93 -6.00 6.04
N LEU A 95 -10.62 -6.72 7.12
CA LEU A 95 -11.46 -7.81 7.62
C LEU A 95 -12.61 -7.32 8.51
N MET A 96 -12.47 -6.20 9.21
CA MET A 96 -13.50 -5.69 10.12
C MET A 96 -14.53 -4.78 9.45
N VAL A 97 -14.21 -4.18 8.30
CA VAL A 97 -15.07 -3.19 7.62
C VAL A 97 -15.64 -3.79 6.31
N PRO A 98 -16.93 -4.17 6.27
CA PRO A 98 -17.52 -4.84 5.12
C PRO A 98 -17.45 -4.04 3.81
N GLY A 99 -17.60 -2.71 3.87
CA GLY A 99 -17.50 -1.85 2.68
C GLY A 99 -16.11 -1.90 2.06
N ILE A 100 -15.06 -1.81 2.88
CA ILE A 100 -13.66 -1.92 2.42
C ILE A 100 -13.45 -3.28 1.75
N ARG A 101 -13.91 -4.37 2.37
CA ARG A 101 -13.76 -5.74 1.86
C ARG A 101 -14.50 -6.01 0.55
N ALA A 102 -15.63 -5.35 0.32
CA ALA A 102 -16.44 -5.55 -0.88
C ALA A 102 -15.76 -5.01 -2.16
N ARG A 103 -14.77 -4.11 -2.03
CA ARG A 103 -14.11 -3.46 -3.17
C ARG A 103 -12.91 -4.25 -3.66
N SER A 104 -12.88 -4.56 -4.95
CA SER A 104 -11.73 -5.20 -5.61
C SER A 104 -10.45 -4.40 -5.46
N ALA A 105 -10.53 -3.07 -5.54
CA ALA A 105 -9.39 -2.16 -5.36
C ALA A 105 -8.69 -2.34 -4.01
N SER A 106 -9.45 -2.59 -2.93
CA SER A 106 -8.89 -2.86 -1.59
C SER A 106 -8.04 -4.13 -1.57
N TRP A 107 -8.52 -5.18 -2.23
CA TRP A 107 -7.78 -6.44 -2.37
C TRP A 107 -6.56 -6.31 -3.28
N THR A 108 -6.66 -5.55 -4.37
CA THR A 108 -5.49 -5.25 -5.23
C THR A 108 -4.42 -4.53 -4.43
N HIS A 109 -4.78 -3.48 -3.69
CA HIS A 109 -3.84 -2.77 -2.81
C HIS A 109 -3.22 -3.70 -1.77
N PHE A 110 -4.03 -4.53 -1.10
CA PHE A 110 -3.56 -5.49 -0.11
C PHE A 110 -2.52 -6.47 -0.68
N VAL A 111 -2.78 -7.05 -1.87
CA VAL A 111 -1.85 -7.99 -2.50
C VAL A 111 -0.52 -7.30 -2.84
N ILE A 112 -0.56 -6.10 -3.44
CA ILE A 112 0.67 -5.35 -3.77
C ILE A 112 1.43 -4.99 -2.49
N ALA A 113 0.73 -4.61 -1.42
CA ALA A 113 1.34 -4.30 -0.12
C ALA A 113 2.02 -5.53 0.52
N VAL A 114 1.41 -6.72 0.45
CA VAL A 114 2.02 -7.97 0.92
C VAL A 114 3.25 -8.36 0.07
N MET A 115 3.21 -8.11 -1.23
CA MET A 115 4.39 -8.30 -2.10
C MET A 115 5.52 -7.34 -1.73
N LEU A 116 5.22 -6.05 -1.50
CA LEU A 116 6.19 -5.08 -1.01
C LEU A 116 6.81 -5.54 0.33
N LEU A 117 5.97 -5.96 1.28
CA LEU A 117 6.43 -6.45 2.58
C LEU A 117 7.35 -7.67 2.45
N SER A 118 7.04 -8.58 1.52
CA SER A 118 7.87 -9.74 1.20
C SER A 118 9.22 -9.33 0.61
N ILE A 119 9.25 -8.33 -0.27
CA ILE A 119 10.50 -7.78 -0.85
C ILE A 119 11.35 -7.12 0.25
N LEU A 120 10.75 -6.33 1.14
CA LEU A 120 11.45 -5.70 2.27
C LEU A 120 12.05 -6.74 3.21
N GLY A 121 11.28 -7.79 3.55
CA GLY A 121 11.75 -8.90 4.38
C GLY A 121 12.88 -9.68 3.72
N ALA A 122 12.77 -9.97 2.42
CA ALA A 122 13.84 -10.62 1.66
C ALA A 122 15.11 -9.78 1.59
N ASN A 123 14.99 -8.47 1.36
CA ASN A 123 16.12 -7.53 1.32
C ASN A 123 16.84 -7.47 2.67
N TRP A 124 16.09 -7.28 3.76
CA TRP A 124 16.69 -7.26 5.10
C TRP A 124 17.30 -8.61 5.48
N GLY A 125 16.58 -9.71 5.25
CA GLY A 125 17.06 -11.06 5.51
C GLY A 125 18.34 -11.40 4.74
N TYR A 126 18.44 -10.97 3.48
CA TYR A 126 19.66 -11.14 2.69
C TYR A 126 20.84 -10.34 3.27
N ARG A 127 20.60 -9.11 3.74
CA ARG A 127 21.68 -8.32 4.38
C ARG A 127 22.15 -8.90 5.71
N LEU A 128 21.31 -9.65 6.42
CA LEU A 128 21.70 -10.32 7.66
C LEU A 128 22.75 -11.42 7.44
N THR A 129 22.95 -11.92 6.20
CA THR A 129 24.00 -12.90 5.90
C THR A 129 25.38 -12.26 5.68
N GLY A 130 25.46 -10.93 5.58
CA GLY A 130 26.68 -10.18 5.27
C GLY A 130 26.34 -8.85 4.60
N TYR A 131 26.12 -7.81 5.39
CA TYR A 131 25.47 -6.58 4.90
C TYR A 131 26.31 -5.79 3.89
N GLU A 132 27.64 -5.91 3.91
CA GLU A 132 28.53 -5.23 2.96
C GLU A 132 28.45 -5.89 1.58
N GLN A 133 28.57 -7.22 1.52
CA GLN A 133 28.55 -7.98 0.27
C GLN A 133 27.13 -8.08 -0.30
N ALA A 134 26.10 -7.99 0.53
CA ALA A 134 24.72 -8.08 0.11
C ALA A 134 24.25 -6.86 -0.71
N VAL A 135 24.94 -5.71 -0.65
CA VAL A 135 24.48 -4.50 -1.35
C VAL A 135 24.46 -4.70 -2.87
N LEU A 136 25.55 -5.21 -3.45
CA LEU A 136 25.70 -5.33 -4.90
C LEU A 136 25.88 -6.77 -5.38
N PRO A 137 25.24 -7.15 -6.50
CA PRO A 137 24.21 -6.40 -7.23
C PRO A 137 22.80 -6.57 -6.63
N TYR A 138 22.57 -7.63 -5.85
CA TYR A 138 21.22 -8.10 -5.53
C TYR A 138 20.49 -7.24 -4.49
N GLY A 139 21.18 -6.68 -3.49
CA GLY A 139 20.56 -5.78 -2.51
C GLY A 139 19.99 -4.52 -3.16
N LEU A 140 20.75 -3.90 -4.06
CA LEU A 140 20.30 -2.74 -4.85
C LEU A 140 19.11 -3.10 -5.74
N LEU A 141 19.13 -4.25 -6.42
CA LEU A 141 17.98 -4.71 -7.22
C LEU A 141 16.73 -4.89 -6.36
N LEU A 142 16.85 -5.52 -5.19
CA LEU A 142 15.73 -5.67 -4.24
C LEU A 142 15.22 -4.31 -3.76
N SER A 143 16.10 -3.35 -3.51
CA SER A 143 15.73 -1.99 -3.11
C SER A 143 15.00 -1.23 -4.22
N LEU A 144 15.44 -1.36 -5.48
CA LEU A 144 14.76 -0.77 -6.63
C LEU A 144 13.38 -1.40 -6.86
N PHE A 145 13.26 -2.72 -6.73
CA PHE A 145 11.95 -3.40 -6.75
C PHE A 145 11.06 -2.89 -5.62
N ALA A 146 11.58 -2.75 -4.40
CA ALA A 146 10.82 -2.23 -3.27
C ALA A 146 10.31 -0.80 -3.54
N VAL A 147 11.14 0.08 -4.11
CA VAL A 147 10.71 1.44 -4.50
C VAL A 147 9.61 1.38 -5.58
N GLY A 148 9.75 0.52 -6.59
CA GLY A 148 8.71 0.34 -7.61
C GLY A 148 7.38 -0.12 -7.02
N PHE A 149 7.40 -1.14 -6.16
CA PHE A 149 6.22 -1.63 -5.46
C PHE A 149 5.65 -0.62 -4.46
N THR A 150 6.49 0.21 -3.84
CA THR A 150 6.05 1.34 -3.02
C THR A 150 5.25 2.34 -3.85
N GLY A 151 5.73 2.68 -5.04
CA GLY A 151 4.99 3.53 -5.99
C GLY A 151 3.64 2.93 -6.39
N PHE A 152 3.61 1.64 -6.77
CA PHE A 152 2.35 0.96 -7.10
C PHE A 152 1.38 0.89 -5.92
N THR A 153 1.87 0.51 -4.73
CA THR A 153 1.07 0.45 -3.50
C THR A 153 0.49 1.82 -3.16
N GLY A 154 1.32 2.88 -3.22
CA GLY A 154 0.93 4.26 -2.97
C GLY A 154 -0.12 4.78 -3.96
N TRP A 155 0.01 4.47 -5.25
CA TRP A 155 -0.98 4.83 -6.26
C TRP A 155 -2.34 4.18 -5.98
N HIS A 156 -2.37 2.87 -5.70
CA HIS A 156 -3.60 2.17 -5.37
C HIS A 156 -4.20 2.62 -4.02
N GLY A 157 -3.35 2.90 -3.03
CA GLY A 157 -3.79 3.45 -1.74
C GLY A 157 -4.41 4.84 -1.89
N GLY A 158 -3.81 5.69 -2.72
CA GLY A 158 -4.35 7.01 -3.07
C GLY A 158 -5.75 6.91 -3.67
N LYS A 159 -6.00 6.00 -4.62
CA LYS A 159 -7.36 5.78 -5.15
C LYS A 159 -8.36 5.38 -4.08
N LEU A 160 -7.96 4.52 -3.13
CA LEU A 160 -8.83 4.12 -2.02
C LEU A 160 -9.26 5.31 -1.16
N VAL A 161 -8.34 6.24 -0.89
CA VAL A 161 -8.62 7.42 -0.08
C VAL A 161 -9.39 8.49 -0.86
N PHE A 162 -8.93 8.83 -2.06
CA PHE A 162 -9.46 9.97 -2.82
C PHE A 162 -10.68 9.64 -3.68
N ASP A 163 -10.70 8.47 -4.33
CA ASP A 163 -11.80 8.09 -5.24
C ASP A 163 -12.90 7.34 -4.50
N TYR A 164 -12.52 6.47 -3.55
CA TYR A 164 -13.46 5.60 -2.84
C TYR A 164 -13.81 6.05 -1.41
N GLN A 165 -13.22 7.17 -0.95
CA GLN A 165 -13.46 7.74 0.38
C GLN A 165 -13.37 6.69 1.50
N ILE A 166 -12.37 5.81 1.42
CA ILE A 166 -12.14 4.80 2.45
C ILE A 166 -11.42 5.43 3.64
N GLY A 167 -11.95 5.23 4.84
CA GLY A 167 -11.32 5.66 6.10
C GLY A 167 -11.56 7.12 6.49
N VAL A 168 -12.36 7.88 5.74
CA VAL A 168 -12.79 9.24 6.14
C VAL A 168 -14.07 9.18 6.98
N SER A 169 -14.20 10.03 7.99
CA SER A 169 -15.43 10.14 8.77
C SER A 169 -16.54 10.79 7.93
N SER A 170 -17.74 10.20 7.94
CA SER A 170 -18.93 10.81 7.33
C SER A 170 -19.42 12.06 8.10
N THR A 171 -18.99 12.20 9.36
CA THR A 171 -19.20 13.38 10.17
C THR A 171 -17.96 14.27 10.04
N GLY A 172 -18.04 15.30 9.19
CA GLY A 172 -17.08 16.39 9.22
C GLY A 172 -17.22 17.11 10.57
N ASN A 173 -16.13 17.17 11.34
CA ASN A 173 -15.97 18.11 12.43
C ASN A 173 -14.89 19.11 12.06
#